data_AF-A0A2S5JD66-F1
#
_entry.id   AF-A0A2S5JD66-F1
#
_cell.length_a   1.000
_cell.length_b   1.000
_cell.length_c   1.000
_cell.angle_alpha   90.00
_cell.angle_beta   90.00
_cell.angle_gamma   90.00
#
_symmetry.space_group_name_H-M   'P 1'
#
loop_
_entity.id
_entity.type
_entity.pdbx_description
1 polymer ?
#
loop_
_entity_poly.entity_id
_entity_poly.type
_entity_poly.pdbx_seq_one_letter_code
_entity_poly.pdbx_strand_id
1 'polypeptide(L)'
;MKRSRFTEEQIIAILREQESGVKTAEVCRRHGISSATFYAWKAKFGGMKPSEAKRLKALEAENARLKRLLAEAMLDSEPLSAIGPRTMASALKDLLSKKW
;
A
#
# COMPACT_ATOMS: atom_id res chain seq x y z
N MET A 1 8.23 -8.87 5.37
CA MET A 1 9.09 -9.22 4.22
C MET A 1 10.35 -8.37 4.27
N LYS A 2 11.54 -8.96 4.09
CA LYS A 2 12.76 -8.17 3.80
C LYS A 2 12.48 -7.23 2.61
N ARG A 3 13.12 -6.06 2.57
CA ARG A 3 13.02 -5.15 1.43
C ARG A 3 13.36 -5.93 0.15
N SER A 4 12.40 -5.98 -0.78
CA SER A 4 12.60 -6.61 -2.08
C SER A 4 13.67 -5.86 -2.85
N ARG A 5 14.52 -6.58 -3.60
CA ARG A 5 15.45 -5.97 -4.56
C ARG A 5 14.72 -5.28 -5.72
N PHE A 6 13.48 -5.68 -5.95
CA PHE A 6 12.62 -5.16 -7.02
C PHE A 6 11.60 -4.17 -6.47
N THR A 7 11.39 -3.07 -7.18
CA THR A 7 10.27 -2.15 -6.92
C THR A 7 8.94 -2.80 -7.28
N GLU A 8 7.84 -2.27 -6.76
CA GLU A 8 6.50 -2.80 -7.07
C GLU A 8 6.18 -2.69 -8.56
N GLU A 9 6.62 -1.62 -9.22
CA GLU A 9 6.47 -1.45 -10.67
C GLU A 9 7.26 -2.50 -11.45
N GLN A 10 8.48 -2.82 -11.02
CA GLN A 10 9.29 -3.89 -11.62
C GLN A 10 8.62 -5.25 -11.43
N ILE A 11 8.08 -5.52 -10.23
CA ILE A 11 7.36 -6.77 -9.95
C ILE A 11 6.15 -6.91 -10.89
N ILE A 12 5.35 -5.85 -11.04
CA ILE A 12 4.18 -5.87 -11.93
C ILE A 12 4.60 -6.08 -13.40
N ALA A 13 5.68 -5.44 -13.85
CA ALA A 13 6.20 -5.64 -15.20
C ALA A 13 6.61 -7.11 -15.44
N ILE A 14 7.29 -7.73 -14.47
CA ILE A 14 7.69 -9.15 -14.53
C ILE A 14 6.48 -10.07 -14.60
N LEU A 15 5.44 -9.81 -13.80
CA LEU A 15 4.20 -10.61 -13.82
C LEU A 15 3.51 -10.52 -15.19
N ARG A 16 3.52 -9.35 -15.82
CA ARG A 16 2.93 -9.14 -17.15
C ARG A 16 3.62 -9.90 -18.28
N GLU A 17 4.93 -10.14 -18.19
CA GLU A 17 5.62 -10.99 -19.15
C GLU A 17 4.99 -12.40 -19.18
N GLN A 18 4.64 -12.94 -18.01
CA GLN A 18 3.92 -14.21 -17.94
C GLN A 18 2.49 -14.09 -18.49
N GLU A 19 1.77 -13.01 -18.18
CA GLU A 19 0.42 -12.75 -18.69
C GLU A 19 0.40 -12.62 -20.23
N SER A 20 1.49 -12.13 -20.85
CA SER A 20 1.67 -12.10 -22.30
C SER A 20 2.01 -13.45 -22.95
N GLY A 21 2.06 -14.53 -22.15
CA GLY A 21 2.24 -15.90 -22.64
C GLY A 21 3.63 -16.49 -22.43
N VAL A 22 4.58 -15.77 -21.80
CA VAL A 22 5.89 -16.35 -21.47
C VAL A 22 5.75 -17.37 -20.34
N LYS A 23 6.45 -18.51 -20.45
CA LYS A 23 6.43 -19.56 -19.42
C LYS A 23 7.01 -19.02 -18.11
N THR A 24 6.35 -19.30 -16.98
CA THR A 24 6.81 -18.87 -15.64
C THR A 24 8.27 -19.27 -15.36
N ALA A 25 8.69 -20.46 -15.77
CA ALA A 25 10.06 -20.93 -15.59
C ALA A 25 11.11 -20.03 -16.29
N GLU A 26 10.77 -19.48 -17.45
CA GLU A 26 11.63 -18.59 -18.22
C GLU A 26 11.69 -17.20 -17.59
N VAL A 27 10.54 -16.67 -17.16
CA VAL A 27 10.45 -15.41 -16.40
C VAL A 27 11.31 -15.50 -15.13
N CYS A 28 11.15 -16.58 -14.35
CA CYS A 28 11.95 -16.83 -13.16
C CYS A 28 13.45 -16.86 -13.45
N ARG A 29 13.87 -17.54 -14.53
CA ARG A 29 15.27 -17.64 -14.93
C ARG A 29 15.84 -16.27 -15.34
N ARG A 30 15.14 -15.50 -16.18
CA ARG A 30 15.62 -14.17 -16.65
C ARG A 30 15.81 -13.18 -15.51
N HIS A 31 14.87 -13.16 -14.57
CA HIS A 31 14.88 -12.19 -13.47
C HIS A 31 15.61 -12.69 -12.22
N GLY A 32 16.12 -13.94 -12.24
CA GLY A 32 16.83 -14.53 -11.11
C GLY A 32 15.96 -14.69 -9.86
N ILE A 33 14.69 -15.04 -10.04
CA ILE A 33 13.72 -15.23 -8.96
C ILE A 33 13.25 -16.68 -8.91
N SER A 34 12.88 -17.15 -7.72
CA SER A 34 12.29 -18.48 -7.57
C SER A 34 10.82 -18.47 -8.01
N SER A 35 10.29 -19.63 -8.43
CA SER A 35 8.86 -19.78 -8.70
C SER A 35 7.99 -19.44 -7.47
N ALA A 36 8.45 -19.77 -6.27
CA ALA A 36 7.76 -19.42 -5.04
C ALA A 36 7.64 -17.89 -4.86
N THR A 37 8.71 -17.15 -5.15
CA THR A 37 8.72 -15.68 -5.15
C THR A 37 7.75 -15.13 -6.20
N PHE A 38 7.76 -15.68 -7.41
CA PHE A 38 6.85 -15.28 -8.48
C PHE A 38 5.39 -15.43 -8.07
N TYR A 39 4.99 -16.58 -7.51
CA TYR A 39 3.60 -16.79 -7.09
C TYR A 39 3.21 -15.95 -5.88
N ALA A 40 4.12 -15.69 -4.93
CA ALA A 40 3.87 -14.76 -3.84
C ALA A 40 3.62 -13.33 -4.36
N TRP A 41 4.37 -12.89 -5.37
CA TRP A 41 4.12 -11.63 -6.05
C TRP A 41 2.82 -11.62 -6.84
N LYS A 42 2.52 -12.71 -7.56
CA LYS A 42 1.28 -12.84 -8.33
C LYS A 42 0.04 -12.79 -7.43
N ALA A 43 0.10 -13.36 -6.23
CA ALA A 43 -0.97 -13.26 -5.24
C ALA A 43 -1.18 -11.82 -4.73
N LYS A 44 -0.09 -11.03 -4.62
CA LYS A 44 -0.14 -9.66 -4.09
C LYS A 44 -0.45 -8.60 -5.17
N PHE A 45 0.08 -8.78 -6.38
CA PHE A 45 0.12 -7.76 -7.43
C PHE A 45 -0.47 -8.24 -8.76
N GLY A 46 -0.89 -9.50 -8.88
CA GLY A 46 -1.49 -10.04 -10.10
C GLY A 46 -2.76 -9.28 -10.47
N GLY A 47 -2.94 -8.98 -11.76
CA GLY A 47 -4.07 -8.19 -12.25
C GLY A 47 -3.98 -6.67 -11.99
N MET A 48 -2.95 -6.18 -11.27
CA MET A 48 -2.74 -4.75 -11.05
C MET A 48 -1.98 -4.13 -12.23
N LYS A 49 -2.45 -3.00 -12.75
CA LYS A 49 -1.70 -2.21 -13.74
C LYS A 49 -0.59 -1.38 -13.04
N PRO A 50 0.58 -1.14 -13.66
CA PRO A 50 1.62 -0.26 -13.09
C PRO A 50 1.09 1.13 -12.73
N SER A 51 0.13 1.64 -13.50
CA SER A 51 -0.56 2.91 -13.23
C SER A 51 -1.44 2.85 -11.97
N GLU A 52 -2.02 1.69 -11.67
CA GLU A 52 -2.83 1.48 -10.46
C GLU A 52 -1.96 1.41 -9.20
N ALA A 53 -0.78 0.79 -9.29
CA ALA A 53 0.20 0.79 -8.20
C ALA A 53 0.68 2.22 -7.86
N LYS A 54 1.02 3.01 -8.89
CA LYS A 54 1.43 4.42 -8.70
C LYS A 54 0.29 5.26 -8.12
N ARG A 55 -0.95 5.04 -8.57
CA ARG A 55 -2.14 5.71 -8.04
C ARG A 55 -2.42 5.33 -6.60
N LEU A 56 -2.30 4.04 -6.25
CA LEU A 56 -2.50 3.55 -4.89
C LEU A 56 -1.50 4.20 -3.92
N LYS A 57 -0.22 4.22 -4.28
CA LYS A 57 0.83 4.86 -3.47
C LYS A 57 0.60 6.36 -3.27
N ALA A 58 0.14 7.06 -4.31
CA ALA A 58 -0.22 8.47 -4.22
C ALA A 58 -1.42 8.70 -3.28
N LEU A 59 -2.45 7.84 -3.38
CA LEU A 59 -3.62 7.90 -2.50
C LEU A 59 -3.27 7.58 -1.04
N GLU A 60 -2.38 6.62 -0.79
CA GLU A 60 -1.90 6.31 0.56
C GLU A 60 -1.12 7.48 1.17
N ALA A 61 -0.25 8.13 0.39
CA ALA A 61 0.49 9.31 0.84
C ALA A 61 -0.45 10.48 1.16
N GLU A 62 -1.45 10.73 0.30
CA GLU A 62 -2.44 11.77 0.55
C GLU A 62 -3.31 11.46 1.76
N ASN A 63 -3.73 10.20 1.94
CA ASN A 63 -4.49 9.79 3.11
C ASN A 63 -3.70 10.00 4.42
N ALA A 64 -2.40 9.71 4.41
CA ALA A 64 -1.52 9.97 5.55
C ALA A 64 -1.40 11.48 5.85
N ARG A 65 -1.28 12.31 4.81
CA ARG A 65 -1.25 13.78 4.93
C ARG A 65 -2.56 14.31 5.51
N LEU A 66 -3.70 13.88 4.96
CA LEU A 66 -5.03 14.30 5.41
C LEU A 66 -5.29 13.90 6.87
N LYS A 67 -4.89 12.69 7.28
CA LYS A 67 -4.99 12.26 8.68
C LYS A 67 -4.17 13.14 9.63
N ARG A 68 -2.97 13.55 9.20
CA ARG A 68 -2.13 14.46 9.99
C ARG A 68 -2.77 15.83 10.14
N LEU A 69 -3.25 16.41 9.04
CA LEU A 69 -3.92 17.71 9.05
C LEU A 69 -5.22 17.67 9.87
N LEU A 70 -5.97 16.58 9.80
CA LEU A 70 -7.16 16.40 10.62
C LEU A 70 -6.81 16.34 12.11
N ALA A 71 -5.77 15.61 12.50
CA ALA A 71 -5.33 15.57 13.89
C ALA A 71 -4.86 16.94 14.40
N GLU A 72 -4.16 17.71 13.56
CA GLU A 72 -3.72 19.07 13.86
C GLU A 72 -4.91 20.03 14.01
N ALA A 73 -5.87 20.00 13.08
CA ALA A 73 -7.09 20.81 13.17
C ALA A 73 -7.97 20.45 14.38
N MET A 74 -8.04 19.16 14.75
CA MET A 74 -8.78 18.72 15.94
C MET A 74 -8.11 19.23 17.24
N LEU A 75 -6.77 19.28 17.28
CA LEU A 75 -6.02 19.85 18.39
C LEU A 75 -6.22 21.37 18.52
N ASP A 76 -6.38 22.09 17.41
CA ASP A 76 -6.62 23.53 17.41
C ASP A 76 -8.09 23.90 17.71
N SER A 77 -9.03 22.98 17.49
CA SER A 77 -10.48 23.23 17.65
C SER A 77 -11.03 23.02 19.07
N GLU A 78 -10.29 22.37 19.98
CA GLU A 78 -10.71 22.17 21.36
C GLU A 78 -9.74 22.84 22.36
N PRO A 79 -10.23 23.45 23.46
CA PRO A 79 -9.36 23.87 24.55
C PRO A 79 -8.64 22.64 25.12
N LEU A 80 -7.30 22.72 25.16
CA LEU A 80 -6.35 21.67 25.60
C LEU A 80 -6.69 21.02 26.97
N SER A 81 -7.58 21.64 27.77
CA SER A 81 -8.08 21.10 29.04
C SER A 81 -9.14 19.99 28.91
N ALA A 82 -9.71 19.76 27.73
CA ALA A 82 -10.81 18.79 27.53
C ALA A 82 -10.36 17.41 26.99
N ILE A 83 -9.16 17.32 26.40
CA ILE A 83 -8.72 16.10 25.69
C ILE A 83 -7.70 15.33 26.53
N GLY A 84 -8.17 14.34 27.29
CA GLY A 84 -7.30 13.30 27.84
C GLY A 84 -6.81 12.34 26.74
N PRO A 85 -5.64 11.67 26.89
CA PRO A 85 -5.10 10.76 25.87
C PRO A 85 -6.04 9.60 25.46
N ARG A 86 -7.06 9.30 26.28
CA ARG A 86 -8.10 8.32 25.97
C ARG A 86 -9.12 8.80 24.93
N THR A 87 -9.47 10.09 24.90
CA THR A 87 -10.51 10.63 23.99
C THR A 87 -10.00 10.76 22.56
N MET A 88 -8.71 11.08 22.37
CA MET A 88 -8.06 11.09 21.06
C MET A 88 -8.07 9.70 20.40
N ALA A 89 -7.74 8.67 21.17
CA ALA A 89 -7.70 7.29 20.68
C ALA A 89 -9.10 6.76 20.32
N SER A 90 -10.15 7.14 21.07
CA SER A 90 -11.53 6.77 20.74
C SER A 90 -12.06 7.52 19.52
N ALA A 91 -11.78 8.82 19.39
CA ALA A 91 -12.22 9.62 18.24
C ALA A 91 -11.59 9.14 16.92
N LEU A 92 -10.29 8.81 16.94
CA LEU A 92 -9.61 8.21 15.79
C LEU A 92 -10.19 6.82 15.44
N LYS A 93 -10.52 6.01 16.45
CA LYS A 93 -11.13 4.70 16.24
C LYS A 93 -12.52 4.80 15.60
N ASP A 94 -13.34 5.75 16.03
CA ASP A 94 -14.67 6.00 15.44
C ASP A 94 -14.58 6.54 14.02
N LEU A 95 -13.63 7.44 13.75
CA LEU A 95 -13.44 7.99 12.41
C LEU A 95 -12.95 6.94 11.41
N LEU A 96 -12.09 6.00 11.86
CA LEU A 96 -11.61 4.87 11.07
C LEU A 96 -12.63 3.73 10.95
N SER A 97 -13.59 3.65 11.89
CA SER A 97 -14.69 2.68 11.91
C SER A 97 -15.81 3.02 10.92
N LYS A 98 -15.96 4.30 10.56
CA LYS A 98 -16.88 4.73 9.50
C LYS A 98 -16.40 4.16 8.16
N LYS A 99 -17.07 3.08 7.72
CA LYS A 99 -16.92 2.52 6.38
C LYS A 99 -17.40 3.55 5.36
N TRP A 100 -16.45 4.08 4.60
CA TRP A 100 -16.70 4.65 3.27
C TRP A 100 -16.80 3.51 2.27
#